data_AF-A0A1X1VP65-F1
#
_entry.id   AF-A0A1X1VP65-F1
#
_cell.length_a   1.000
_cell.length_b   1.000
_cell.length_c   1.000
_cell.angle_alpha   90.00
_cell.angle_beta   90.00
_cell.angle_gamma   90.00
#
_symmetry.space_group_name_H-M   'P 1'
#
loop_
_entity.id
_entity.type
_entity.pdbx_description
1 polymer ?
#
loop_
_entity_poly.entity_id
_entity_poly.type
_entity_poly.pdbx_seq_one_letter_code
_entity_poly.pdbx_strand_id
1 'polypeptide(L)'
;MWEGTTVTDPVLQADLDALGRLQPDLAVLAWQVTQGVPHVIPAVGTKDADAVPSLAAAQEMSTHTLPVVQTTVAGRFNKLAEMIELARRGFIASEEQLLTAVNTLPTLQRFSPNP
;
A
#
# COMPACT_ATOMS: atom_id res chain seq x y z
N MET A 1 -18.12 -14.88 -36.38
CA MET A 1 -18.21 -13.56 -35.73
C MET A 1 -17.50 -13.73 -34.40
N TRP A 2 -16.21 -13.41 -34.37
CA TRP A 2 -15.37 -13.61 -33.18
C TRP A 2 -15.47 -12.31 -32.38
N GLU A 3 -16.23 -12.34 -31.30
CA GLU A 3 -16.17 -11.27 -30.30
C GLU A 3 -14.75 -11.28 -29.74
N GLY A 4 -14.05 -10.16 -29.96
CA GLY A 4 -12.75 -9.91 -29.34
C GLY A 4 -12.94 -9.86 -27.84
N THR A 5 -12.63 -10.96 -27.16
CA THR A 5 -12.53 -11.02 -25.72
C THR A 5 -11.35 -10.12 -25.34
N THR A 6 -11.67 -8.91 -24.88
CA THR A 6 -10.77 -8.12 -24.03
C THR A 6 -10.48 -8.99 -22.81
N VAL A 7 -9.39 -9.77 -22.84
CA VAL A 7 -8.93 -10.60 -21.72
C VAL A 7 -8.26 -9.68 -20.71
N THR A 8 -9.06 -8.82 -20.10
CA THR A 8 -8.81 -8.29 -18.76
C THR A 8 -9.96 -8.89 -17.96
N ASP A 9 -9.67 -9.82 -17.05
CA ASP A 9 -10.71 -10.34 -16.17
C ASP A 9 -11.37 -9.14 -15.48
N PRO A 10 -12.69 -8.91 -15.63
CA PRO A 10 -13.35 -7.74 -15.06
C PRO A 10 -13.16 -7.67 -13.53
N VAL A 11 -12.91 -8.81 -12.87
CA VAL A 11 -12.55 -8.87 -11.46
C VAL A 11 -11.15 -8.30 -11.21
N LEU A 12 -10.15 -8.69 -12.01
CA LEU A 12 -8.78 -8.20 -11.89
C LEU A 12 -8.72 -6.68 -12.12
N GLN A 13 -9.45 -6.17 -13.11
CA GLN A 13 -9.50 -4.73 -13.37
C GLN A 13 -10.13 -3.97 -12.20
N ALA A 14 -11.21 -4.49 -11.62
CA ALA A 14 -11.85 -3.91 -10.45
C ALA A 14 -10.92 -3.91 -9.22
N ASP A 15 -10.15 -4.99 -9.02
CA ASP A 15 -9.17 -5.10 -7.95
C ASP A 15 -8.01 -4.12 -8.13
N LEU A 16 -7.49 -3.95 -9.37
CA LEU A 16 -6.44 -2.97 -9.66
C LEU A 16 -6.89 -1.53 -9.40
N ASP A 17 -8.14 -1.20 -9.77
CA ASP A 17 -8.73 0.10 -9.48
C ASP A 17 -8.92 0.32 -7.97
N ALA A 18 -9.37 -0.71 -7.25
CA ALA A 18 -9.50 -0.66 -5.80
C ALA A 18 -8.15 -0.48 -5.11
N LEU A 19 -7.12 -1.22 -5.53
CA LEU A 19 -5.74 -1.07 -5.04
C LEU A 19 -5.18 0.32 -5.35
N GLY A 20 -5.49 0.85 -6.54
CA GLY A 20 -5.11 2.21 -6.95
C GLY A 20 -5.73 3.31 -6.08
N ARG A 21 -6.93 3.10 -5.53
CA ARG A 21 -7.59 4.01 -4.58
C ARG A 21 -7.10 3.83 -3.14
N LEU A 22 -6.77 2.61 -2.76
CA LEU A 22 -6.31 2.30 -1.39
C LEU A 22 -4.97 2.95 -1.06
N GLN A 23 -4.06 3.06 -2.04
CA GLN A 23 -2.74 3.68 -1.86
C GLN A 23 -2.81 5.15 -1.37
N PRO A 24 -3.55 6.07 -2.03
CA PRO A 24 -3.66 7.45 -1.56
C PRO A 24 -4.43 7.55 -0.25
N ASP A 25 -5.43 6.69 0.01
CA ASP A 25 -6.18 6.68 1.27
C ASP A 25 -5.27 6.34 2.46
N LEU A 26 -4.37 5.36 2.30
CA LEU A 26 -3.37 5.04 3.33
C LEU A 26 -2.37 6.17 3.56
N ALA A 27 -1.98 6.90 2.50
CA ALA A 27 -1.12 8.07 2.63
C ALA A 27 -1.81 9.21 3.40
N VAL A 28 -3.11 9.44 3.14
CA VAL A 28 -3.91 10.41 3.90
C VAL A 28 -4.01 10.01 5.37
N LEU A 29 -4.25 8.73 5.67
CA LEU A 29 -4.29 8.24 7.06
C LEU A 29 -2.93 8.41 7.76
N ALA A 30 -1.82 8.10 7.09
CA ALA A 30 -0.48 8.33 7.63
C ALA A 30 -0.24 9.82 7.95
N TRP A 31 -0.69 10.71 7.06
CA TRP A 31 -0.61 12.16 7.26
C TRP A 31 -1.49 12.63 8.42
N GLN A 32 -2.71 12.12 8.55
CA GLN A 32 -3.64 12.44 9.64
C GLN A 32 -3.07 12.01 11.01
N VAL A 33 -2.50 10.80 11.10
CA VAL A 33 -1.94 10.28 12.35
C VAL A 33 -0.70 11.05 12.80
N THR A 34 0.03 11.65 11.86
CA THR A 34 1.21 12.47 12.14
C THR A 34 0.89 13.96 12.33
N GLN A 35 -0.39 14.36 12.20
CA GLN A 35 -0.79 15.74 12.49
C GLN A 35 -0.48 16.07 13.96
N GLY A 36 0.29 17.13 14.16
CA GLY A 36 0.67 17.61 15.50
C GLY A 36 1.82 16.84 16.15
N VAL A 37 2.40 15.85 15.46
CA VAL A 37 3.65 15.22 15.91
C VAL A 37 4.81 16.20 15.74
N PRO A 38 5.63 16.45 16.77
CA PRO A 38 6.84 17.25 16.64
C PRO A 38 7.80 16.66 15.59
N HIS A 39 8.47 17.51 14.82
CA HIS A 39 9.47 17.07 13.84
C HIS A 39 10.66 16.33 14.50
N VAL A 40 10.94 16.67 15.75
CA VAL A 40 11.95 16.01 16.58
C VAL A 40 11.24 15.50 17.82
N ILE A 41 11.18 14.17 17.96
CA ILE A 41 10.74 13.52 19.18
C ILE A 41 11.97 13.44 20.09
N PRO A 42 11.93 13.98 21.33
CA PRO A 42 13.01 13.83 22.30
C PRO A 42 13.38 12.36 22.51
N ALA A 43 14.60 12.05 22.95
CA ALA A 43 14.97 10.65 23.28
C ALA A 43 14.33 10.16 24.60
N VAL A 44 13.91 11.11 25.45
CA VAL A 44 13.20 10.88 26.71
C VAL A 44 12.14 11.97 26.84
N GLY A 45 10.96 11.63 27.32
CA GLY A 45 9.88 12.61 27.51
C GLY A 45 10.26 13.70 28.51
N THR A 46 9.65 14.87 28.36
CA THR A 46 9.84 15.96 29.33
C THR A 46 9.19 15.56 30.64
N LYS A 47 9.91 15.73 31.74
CA LYS A 47 9.40 15.55 33.09
C LYS A 47 9.77 16.77 33.91
N ASP A 48 8.78 17.41 34.49
CA ASP A 48 9.02 18.43 35.49
C ASP A 48 9.51 17.76 36.79
N ALA A 49 10.64 18.22 37.30
CA ALA A 49 11.31 17.61 38.46
C ALA A 49 10.48 17.75 39.74
N ASP A 50 9.63 18.78 39.81
CA ASP A 50 8.78 19.08 40.96
C ASP A 50 7.33 18.59 40.78
N ALA A 51 7.01 17.95 39.64
CA ALA A 51 5.68 17.41 39.39
C ALA A 51 5.40 16.14 40.19
N VAL A 52 4.15 16.01 40.64
CA VAL A 52 3.66 14.75 41.23
C VAL A 52 3.84 13.59 40.25
N PRO A 53 4.12 12.35 40.71
CA PRO A 53 4.49 11.23 39.85
C PRO A 53 3.52 10.94 38.70
N SER A 54 2.22 11.12 38.93
CA SER A 54 1.18 10.94 37.90
C SER A 54 1.24 12.00 36.79
N LEU A 55 1.53 13.26 37.14
CA LEU A 55 1.69 14.34 36.17
C LEU A 55 2.96 14.16 35.35
N ALA A 56 4.07 13.79 36.01
CA ALA A 56 5.31 13.45 35.34
C ALA A 56 5.15 12.31 34.31
N ALA A 57 4.44 11.25 34.67
CA ALA A 57 4.15 10.14 33.76
C ALA A 57 3.28 10.59 32.57
N ALA A 58 2.28 11.45 32.80
CA ALA A 58 1.45 12.01 31.74
C ALA A 58 2.25 12.90 30.78
N GLN A 59 3.18 13.72 31.31
CA GLN A 59 4.06 14.55 30.49
C GLN A 59 5.01 13.71 29.63
N GLU A 60 5.61 12.67 30.21
CA GLU A 60 6.46 11.73 29.48
C GLU A 60 5.67 11.00 28.38
N MET A 61 4.48 10.50 28.72
CA MET A 61 3.59 9.86 27.76
C MET A 61 3.22 10.80 26.60
N SER A 62 2.88 12.05 26.90
CA SER A 62 2.45 13.03 25.91
C SER A 62 3.57 13.52 25.00
N THR A 63 4.78 13.69 25.54
CA THR A 63 5.89 14.32 24.80
C THR A 63 6.80 13.31 24.09
N HIS A 64 6.74 12.05 24.49
CA HIS A 64 7.55 10.98 23.92
C HIS A 64 6.70 9.83 23.39
N THR A 65 6.01 9.11 24.26
CA THR A 65 5.37 7.84 23.91
C THR A 65 4.30 7.99 22.83
N LEU A 66 3.42 8.98 22.95
CA LEU A 66 2.37 9.23 21.95
C LEU A 66 2.95 9.59 20.56
N PRO A 67 3.88 10.56 20.43
CA PRO A 67 4.59 10.82 19.18
C PRO A 67 5.30 9.59 18.59
N VAL A 68 5.97 8.76 19.40
CA VAL A 68 6.66 7.54 18.93
C VAL A 68 5.65 6.55 18.35
N VAL A 69 4.51 6.35 19.00
CA VAL A 69 3.46 5.45 18.52
C VAL A 69 2.86 6.00 17.22
N GLN A 70 2.57 7.30 17.15
CA GLN A 70 2.01 7.95 15.96
C GLN A 70 2.93 7.80 14.74
N THR A 71 4.23 8.07 14.90
CA THR A 71 5.22 7.89 13.83
C THR A 71 5.35 6.43 13.39
N THR A 72 5.31 5.49 14.33
CA THR A 72 5.34 4.05 14.04
C THR A 72 4.11 3.62 13.22
N VAL A 73 2.91 4.05 13.62
CA VAL A 73 1.66 3.73 12.92
C VAL A 73 1.66 4.31 11.51
N ALA A 74 2.05 5.58 11.35
CA ALA A 74 2.17 6.22 10.05
C ALA A 74 3.21 5.52 9.15
N GLY A 75 4.35 5.11 9.71
CA GLY A 75 5.34 4.31 9.00
C GLY A 75 4.77 2.99 8.48
N ARG A 76 3.91 2.31 9.26
CA ARG A 76 3.22 1.10 8.81
C ARG A 76 2.23 1.36 7.68
N PHE A 77 1.45 2.45 7.74
CA PHE A 77 0.56 2.83 6.65
C PHE A 77 1.32 3.12 5.36
N ASN A 78 2.42 3.87 5.43
CA ASN A 78 3.29 4.10 4.28
C ASN A 78 3.84 2.78 3.71
N LYS A 79 4.29 1.87 4.59
CA LYS A 79 4.82 0.58 4.13
C LYS A 79 3.76 -0.28 3.44
N LEU A 80 2.55 -0.30 3.96
CA LEU A 80 1.42 -0.99 3.34
C LEU A 80 1.10 -0.39 1.96
N ALA A 81 1.09 0.94 1.85
CA ALA A 81 0.86 1.64 0.59
C ALA A 81 1.93 1.29 -0.47
N GLU A 82 3.20 1.20 -0.09
CA GLU A 82 4.29 0.72 -0.97
C GLU A 82 4.06 -0.71 -1.45
N MET A 83 3.68 -1.63 -0.55
CA MET A 83 3.45 -3.03 -0.89
C MET A 83 2.25 -3.19 -1.83
N ILE A 84 1.18 -2.41 -1.61
CA ILE A 84 0.00 -2.38 -2.47
C ILE A 84 0.38 -1.91 -3.88
N GLU A 85 1.15 -0.82 -3.99
CA GLU A 85 1.58 -0.32 -5.30
C GLU A 85 2.53 -1.30 -6.00
N LEU A 86 3.42 -1.96 -5.26
CA LEU A 86 4.28 -3.02 -5.81
C LEU A 86 3.45 -4.19 -6.36
N ALA A 87 2.44 -4.65 -5.60
CA ALA A 87 1.54 -5.71 -6.04
C ALA A 87 0.75 -5.30 -7.29
N ARG A 88 0.19 -4.08 -7.31
CA ARG A 88 -0.55 -3.54 -8.46
C ARG A 88 0.30 -3.53 -9.73
N ARG A 89 1.55 -3.07 -9.64
CA ARG A 89 2.50 -3.10 -10.77
C ARG A 89 2.84 -4.52 -11.21
N GLY A 90 3.00 -5.43 -10.25
CA GLY A 90 3.26 -6.85 -10.53
C GLY A 90 2.14 -7.50 -11.32
N PHE A 91 0.89 -7.25 -10.94
CA PHE A 91 -0.28 -7.75 -11.66
C PHE A 91 -0.37 -7.19 -13.08
N ILE A 92 -0.21 -5.88 -13.26
CA ILE A 92 -0.20 -5.24 -14.59
C ILE A 92 0.88 -5.85 -15.48
N ALA A 93 2.12 -5.98 -14.98
CA ALA A 93 3.21 -6.54 -15.76
C ALA A 93 2.97 -8.02 -16.12
N SER A 94 2.38 -8.81 -15.23
CA SER A 94 2.04 -10.20 -15.50
C SER A 94 0.97 -10.34 -16.57
N GLU A 95 0.00 -9.43 -16.61
CA GLU A 95 -1.04 -9.41 -17.63
C GLU A 95 -0.49 -9.03 -19.01
N GLU A 96 0.39 -8.03 -19.09
CA GLU A 96 1.10 -7.68 -20.32
C GLU A 96 1.93 -8.85 -20.87
N GLN A 97 2.61 -9.59 -19.98
CA GLN A 97 3.36 -10.79 -20.33
C GLN A 97 2.45 -11.92 -20.83
N LEU A 98 1.29 -12.11 -20.19
CA LEU A 98 0.33 -13.14 -20.58
C LEU A 98 -0.31 -12.81 -21.94
N LEU A 99 -0.67 -11.55 -22.17
CA LEU A 99 -1.17 -11.06 -23.44
C LEU A 99 -0.11 -11.25 -24.55
N THR A 100 1.16 -10.95 -24.25
CA THR A 100 2.28 -11.18 -25.17
C THR A 100 2.46 -12.66 -25.47
N ALA A 101 2.41 -13.54 -24.45
CA ALA A 101 2.52 -14.99 -24.63
C ALA A 101 1.36 -15.56 -25.46
N VAL A 102 0.12 -15.10 -25.23
CA VAL A 102 -1.05 -15.50 -26.02
C VAL A 102 -0.92 -15.05 -27.48
N ASN A 103 -0.43 -13.83 -27.72
CA ASN A 103 -0.26 -13.29 -29.07
C ASN A 103 0.96 -13.88 -29.82
N THR A 104 1.95 -14.42 -29.09
CA THR A 104 3.16 -15.04 -29.68
C THR A 104 3.08 -16.55 -29.78
N LEU A 105 2.09 -17.18 -29.14
CA LEU A 105 1.78 -18.59 -29.38
C LEU A 105 1.40 -18.77 -30.86
N PRO A 106 2.14 -19.59 -31.63
CA PRO A 106 1.72 -19.92 -32.99
C PRO A 106 0.35 -20.56 -32.84
N THR A 107 -0.69 -19.93 -33.40
CA THR A 107 -1.99 -20.59 -33.50
C THR A 107 -1.72 -21.95 -34.13
N LEU A 108 -1.94 -23.02 -33.37
CA LEU A 108 -1.92 -24.38 -33.91
C LEU A 108 -3.09 -24.46 -34.89
N GLN A 109 -2.91 -23.92 -36.09
CA GLN A 109 -3.65 -24.34 -37.27
C GLN A 109 -3.40 -25.84 -37.32
N ARG A 110 -4.42 -26.60 -36.92
CA ARG A 110 -4.44 -28.04 -37.12
C ARG A 110 -4.18 -28.23 -38.62
N PHE A 111 -2.96 -28.63 -38.96
CA PHE A 111 -2.73 -29.31 -40.22
C PHE A 111 -3.63 -30.54 -40.17
N SER A 112 -4.79 -30.45 -40.82
CA SER A 112 -5.60 -31.61 -41.15
C SER A 112 -4.79 -32.38 -42.20
N PRO A 113 -4.26 -33.57 -41.90
CA PRO A 113 -3.73 -34.41 -42.96
C PRO A 113 -4.96 -34.95 -43.70
N ASN A 114 -5.20 -34.43 -44.91
CA ASN A 114 -6.22 -35.02 -45.78
C ASN A 114 -5.62 -36.33 -46.37
N PRO A 115 -6.35 -37.46 -46.34
CA PRO A 115 -5.91 -38.71 -46.96
C PRO A 115 -5.86 -38.64 -48.49
#